data_AF-A0A2N0NHT6-F1
#
_entry.id   AF-A0A2N0NHT6-F1
#
_cell.length_a   1.000
_cell.length_b   1.000
_cell.length_c   1.000
_cell.angle_alpha   90.00
_cell.angle_beta   90.00
_cell.angle_gamma   90.00
#
_symmetry.space_group_name_H-M   'P 1'
#
loop_
_entity.id
_entity.type
_entity.pdbx_description
1 polymer ?
#
loop_
_entity_poly.entity_id
_entity_poly.type
_entity_poly.pdbx_seq_one_letter_code
_entity_poly.pdbx_strand_id
1 'polypeptide(L)'
;MKYIVFIIVFLNTFSNIFAWRFDHDCTDISIVDIKFIQNNQVEVTVHGPQRVSHPGYYPCCLQQGPMIIGNYKIYTNNPNDPIATIWVDRQWVNGYSEDNLVDSNNCVYGPQPDCDKVYQGAIDYTRTYDFDASRFPPPGGKVTLSMDIYAHCTFDSNYQGSTSCYQGCSLNYIADYNPQK
;
A
#
# COMPACT_ATOMS: atom_id res chain seq x y z
N MET A 1 -38.64 3.80 12.68
CA MET A 1 -38.36 4.07 11.24
C MET A 1 -37.54 5.34 10.97
N LYS A 2 -36.82 5.94 11.94
CA LYS A 2 -35.90 7.08 11.66
C LYS A 2 -34.41 6.68 11.58
N TYR A 3 -34.03 5.54 12.17
CA TYR A 3 -32.64 5.07 12.21
C TYR A 3 -32.22 4.21 10.99
N ILE A 4 -33.18 3.60 10.28
CA ILE A 4 -32.88 2.76 9.10
C ILE A 4 -32.42 3.62 7.92
N VAL A 5 -32.96 4.84 7.76
CA VAL A 5 -32.57 5.76 6.68
C VAL A 5 -31.13 6.26 6.87
N PHE A 6 -30.70 6.52 8.11
CA PHE A 6 -29.32 6.92 8.40
C PHE A 6 -28.31 5.81 8.08
N ILE A 7 -28.64 4.55 8.36
CA ILE A 7 -27.76 3.40 8.06
C ILE A 7 -27.69 3.14 6.55
N ILE A 8 -28.80 3.28 5.81
CA ILE A 8 -28.82 3.10 4.35
C ILE A 8 -28.04 4.23 3.65
N VAL A 9 -28.13 5.48 4.12
CA VAL A 9 -27.34 6.59 3.57
C VAL A 9 -25.85 6.41 3.91
N PHE A 10 -25.51 5.97 5.13
CA PHE A 10 -24.12 5.65 5.51
C PHE A 10 -23.53 4.50 4.67
N LEU A 11 -24.28 3.42 4.46
CA LEU A 11 -23.83 2.28 3.65
C LEU A 11 -23.69 2.63 2.16
N ASN A 12 -24.52 3.53 1.63
CA ASN A 12 -24.39 4.02 0.24
C ASN A 12 -23.24 5.01 0.07
N THR A 13 -22.84 5.77 1.10
CA THR A 13 -21.62 6.59 1.05
C THR A 13 -20.32 5.78 1.12
N PHE A 14 -20.35 4.57 1.68
CA PHE A 14 -19.20 3.65 1.72
C PHE A 14 -19.12 2.69 0.53
N SER A 15 -20.09 2.73 -0.38
CA SER A 15 -20.10 1.90 -1.60
C SER A 15 -19.79 2.70 -2.87
N ASN A 16 -19.06 3.81 -2.73
CA ASN A 16 -18.14 4.21 -3.79
C ASN A 16 -17.10 3.09 -3.88
N ILE A 17 -17.38 2.16 -4.79
CA ILE A 17 -16.38 1.28 -5.37
C ILE A 17 -15.28 2.25 -5.81
N PHE A 18 -14.22 2.38 -5.02
CA PHE A 18 -13.01 3.07 -5.42
C PHE A 18 -12.63 2.46 -6.75
N ALA A 19 -12.88 3.18 -7.84
CA ALA A 19 -12.45 2.74 -9.14
C ALA A 19 -10.92 2.65 -9.05
N TRP A 20 -10.44 1.42 -8.99
CA TRP A 20 -9.06 1.10 -8.70
C TRP A 20 -8.48 0.41 -9.92
N ARG A 21 -7.37 0.94 -10.41
CA ARG A 21 -6.58 0.30 -11.46
C ARG A 21 -5.11 0.39 -11.13
N PHE A 22 -4.37 -0.61 -11.54
CA PHE A 22 -2.93 -0.58 -11.47
C PHE A 22 -2.29 -1.31 -12.64
N ASP A 23 -1.09 -0.88 -12.99
CA ASP A 23 -0.24 -1.59 -13.94
C ASP A 23 0.66 -2.55 -13.17
N HIS A 24 0.76 -3.80 -13.66
CA HIS A 24 1.64 -4.79 -13.06
C HIS A 24 3.09 -4.54 -13.44
N ASP A 25 3.75 -3.69 -12.67
CA ASP A 25 5.16 -3.31 -12.80
C ASP A 25 5.85 -3.42 -11.43
N CYS A 26 6.86 -4.29 -11.37
CA CYS A 26 7.66 -4.57 -10.18
C CYS A 26 9.10 -4.04 -10.29
N THR A 27 9.41 -3.23 -11.32
CA THR A 27 10.79 -2.88 -11.69
C THR A 27 11.55 -2.18 -10.56
N ASP A 28 10.86 -1.36 -9.76
CA ASP A 28 11.45 -0.56 -8.68
C ASP A 28 10.64 -0.68 -7.37
N ILE A 29 10.06 -1.86 -7.15
CA ILE A 29 9.29 -2.20 -5.94
C ILE A 29 9.86 -3.49 -5.36
N SER A 30 10.26 -3.46 -4.09
CA SER A 30 10.75 -4.66 -3.40
C SER A 30 10.47 -4.64 -1.90
N ILE A 31 10.47 -5.82 -1.28
CA ILE A 31 10.56 -5.95 0.17
C ILE A 31 12.05 -6.05 0.51
N VAL A 32 12.55 -5.11 1.29
CA VAL A 32 13.98 -4.97 1.60
C VAL A 32 14.37 -5.78 2.82
N ASP A 33 13.54 -5.71 3.87
CA ASP A 33 13.85 -6.31 5.15
C ASP A 33 12.58 -6.65 5.94
N ILE A 34 12.70 -7.64 6.82
CA ILE A 34 11.67 -8.03 7.77
C ILE A 34 12.32 -8.47 9.08
N LYS A 35 11.85 -7.90 10.20
CA LYS A 35 12.34 -8.19 11.54
C LYS A 35 11.19 -8.55 12.46
N PHE A 36 11.26 -9.72 13.07
CA PHE A 36 10.37 -10.10 14.15
C PHE A 36 10.90 -9.52 15.46
N ILE A 37 10.19 -8.56 16.02
CA ILE A 37 10.58 -7.86 17.24
C ILE A 37 9.72 -8.33 18.43
N GLN A 38 9.97 -7.76 19.60
CA GLN A 38 9.25 -8.13 20.83
C GLN A 38 7.73 -7.93 20.71
N ASN A 39 6.96 -8.58 21.59
CA ASN A 39 5.51 -8.43 21.69
C ASN A 39 4.70 -8.84 20.45
N ASN A 40 5.17 -9.88 19.73
CA ASN A 40 4.54 -10.37 18.49
C ASN A 40 4.34 -9.26 17.45
N GLN A 41 5.39 -8.47 17.27
CA GLN A 41 5.44 -7.41 16.27
C GLN A 41 6.40 -7.77 15.15
N VAL A 42 6.05 -7.37 13.94
CA VAL A 42 6.88 -7.53 12.76
C VAL A 42 7.10 -6.17 12.12
N GLU A 43 8.37 -5.79 12.00
CA GLU A 43 8.80 -4.61 11.25
C GLU A 43 9.13 -5.06 9.82
N VAL A 44 8.58 -4.36 8.83
CA VAL A 44 8.84 -4.61 7.41
C VAL A 44 9.29 -3.32 6.75
N THR A 45 10.31 -3.41 5.90
CA THR A 45 10.80 -2.31 5.08
C THR A 45 10.53 -2.60 3.62
N VAL A 46 9.88 -1.66 2.95
CA VAL A 46 9.48 -1.75 1.55
C VAL A 46 10.16 -0.63 0.77
N HIS A 47 10.76 -0.99 -0.36
CA HIS A 47 11.29 -0.05 -1.34
C HIS A 47 10.23 0.30 -2.38
N GLY A 48 10.17 1.56 -2.76
CA GLY A 48 9.37 2.02 -3.89
C GLY A 48 10.13 3.02 -4.77
N PRO A 49 9.53 3.38 -5.91
CA PRO A 49 10.21 4.13 -6.96
C PRO A 49 10.56 5.55 -6.58
N GLN A 50 11.54 6.13 -7.28
CA GLN A 50 11.83 7.57 -7.21
C GLN A 50 10.67 8.41 -7.78
N ARG A 51 10.61 9.68 -7.38
CA ARG A 51 9.63 10.62 -7.95
C ARG A 51 9.92 10.83 -9.44
N VAL A 52 8.87 11.04 -10.21
CA VAL A 52 8.95 11.34 -11.63
C VAL A 52 8.21 12.63 -11.92
N SER A 53 8.86 13.56 -12.62
CA SER A 53 8.25 14.82 -13.06
C SER A 53 8.33 14.91 -14.57
N HIS A 54 7.17 14.99 -15.20
CA HIS A 54 7.01 15.16 -16.64
C HIS A 54 6.01 16.29 -16.93
N PRO A 55 6.41 17.56 -16.74
CA PRO A 55 5.56 18.70 -17.07
C PRO A 55 5.08 18.60 -18.53
N GLY A 56 3.79 18.83 -18.76
CA GLY A 56 3.18 18.71 -20.10
C GLY A 56 2.73 17.32 -20.53
N TYR A 57 2.98 16.26 -19.74
CA TYR A 57 2.53 14.89 -20.03
C TYR A 57 1.54 14.37 -18.98
N TYR A 58 0.86 13.26 -19.31
CA TYR A 58 -0.03 12.56 -18.39
C TYR A 58 0.56 11.18 -18.02
N PRO A 59 0.70 10.85 -16.73
CA PRO A 59 0.61 11.74 -15.55
C PRO A 59 1.81 12.69 -15.49
N CYS A 60 1.58 13.93 -15.03
CA CYS A 60 2.60 15.00 -15.00
C CYS A 60 3.55 14.89 -13.81
N CYS A 61 3.09 14.30 -12.71
CA CYS A 61 3.87 14.06 -11.50
C CYS A 61 3.53 12.68 -10.95
N LEU A 62 4.54 11.91 -10.56
CA LEU A 62 4.41 10.68 -9.79
C LEU A 62 5.25 10.82 -8.52
N GLN A 63 4.61 10.64 -7.38
CA GLN A 63 5.23 10.79 -6.07
C GLN A 63 6.01 9.52 -5.69
N GLN A 64 7.09 9.66 -4.94
CA GLN A 64 8.05 8.58 -4.66
C GLN A 64 7.59 7.60 -3.57
N GLY A 65 8.18 6.40 -3.58
CA GLY A 65 8.07 5.41 -2.52
C GLY A 65 6.76 4.62 -2.53
N PRO A 66 6.61 3.68 -1.60
CA PRO A 66 5.38 2.89 -1.46
C PRO A 66 4.24 3.78 -0.98
N MET A 67 3.10 3.70 -1.64
CA MET A 67 1.94 4.56 -1.36
C MET A 67 0.78 3.77 -0.77
N ILE A 68 0.55 2.56 -1.26
CA ILE A 68 -0.44 1.63 -0.74
C ILE A 68 0.19 0.27 -0.51
N ILE A 69 -0.17 -0.35 0.61
CA ILE A 69 0.11 -1.76 0.89
C ILE A 69 -1.22 -2.50 1.04
N GLY A 70 -1.28 -3.75 0.57
CA GLY A 70 -2.44 -4.61 0.77
C GLY A 70 -2.11 -6.09 0.88
N ASN A 71 -3.13 -6.89 1.22
CA ASN A 71 -3.05 -8.36 1.29
C ASN A 71 -1.82 -8.90 2.05
N TYR A 72 -1.38 -8.20 3.08
CA TYR A 72 -0.20 -8.58 3.86
C TYR A 72 -0.50 -9.79 4.75
N LYS A 73 0.09 -10.93 4.39
CA LYS A 73 0.00 -12.20 5.10
C LYS A 73 1.36 -12.87 5.25
N ILE A 74 1.44 -13.79 6.21
CA ILE A 74 2.60 -14.65 6.44
C ILE A 74 2.14 -16.10 6.41
N TYR A 75 2.88 -16.96 5.70
CA TYR A 75 2.61 -18.40 5.58
C TYR A 75 3.92 -19.19 5.61
N THR A 76 3.84 -20.50 5.80
CA THR A 76 5.00 -21.40 5.69
C THR A 76 5.03 -22.07 4.32
N ASN A 77 4.09 -22.99 4.07
CA ASN A 77 4.07 -23.84 2.88
C ASN A 77 2.95 -23.51 1.89
N ASN A 78 1.82 -22.99 2.38
CA ASN A 78 0.63 -22.77 1.57
C ASN A 78 0.17 -21.30 1.65
N PRO A 79 0.25 -20.50 0.58
CA PRO A 79 -0.20 -19.11 0.58
C PRO A 79 -1.72 -18.95 0.78
N ASN A 80 -2.50 -20.02 0.63
CA ASN A 80 -3.95 -20.04 0.86
C ASN A 80 -4.33 -20.40 2.31
N ASP A 81 -3.36 -20.78 3.15
CA ASP A 81 -3.55 -21.00 4.59
C ASP A 81 -2.48 -20.19 5.35
N PRO A 82 -2.67 -18.86 5.45
CA PRO A 82 -1.72 -18.01 6.15
C PRO A 82 -1.71 -18.33 7.65
N ILE A 83 -0.51 -18.38 8.23
CA ILE A 83 -0.32 -18.53 9.68
C ILE A 83 -0.61 -17.22 10.42
N ALA A 84 -0.47 -16.08 9.73
CA ALA A 84 -0.95 -14.78 10.18
C ALA A 84 -1.42 -13.93 8.99
N THR A 85 -2.53 -13.23 9.21
CA THR A 85 -3.03 -12.21 8.29
C THR A 85 -2.90 -10.88 8.99
N ILE A 86 -1.97 -10.05 8.52
CA ILE A 86 -1.71 -8.73 9.08
C ILE A 86 -2.77 -7.76 8.57
N TRP A 87 -3.07 -7.84 7.27
CA TRP A 87 -4.05 -6.99 6.63
C TRP A 87 -4.62 -7.67 5.38
N VAL A 88 -5.93 -7.59 5.19
CA VAL A 88 -6.59 -8.18 4.00
C VAL A 88 -6.76 -7.13 2.92
N ASP A 89 -7.26 -5.95 3.26
CA ASP A 89 -7.61 -4.93 2.26
C ASP A 89 -6.39 -4.14 1.79
N ARG A 90 -6.61 -2.93 1.29
CA ARG A 90 -5.55 -1.98 0.93
C ARG A 90 -5.57 -0.81 1.89
N GLN A 91 -4.40 -0.26 2.21
CA GLN A 91 -4.27 0.92 3.04
C GLN A 91 -3.25 1.88 2.43
N TRP A 92 -3.59 3.17 2.42
CA TRP A 92 -2.59 4.22 2.24
C TRP A 92 -1.55 4.14 3.36
N VAL A 93 -0.28 4.24 2.99
CA VAL A 93 0.86 4.19 3.90
C VAL A 93 1.81 5.35 3.62
N ASN A 94 2.91 5.43 4.38
CA ASN A 94 3.98 6.38 4.07
C ASN A 94 3.51 7.85 4.00
N GLY A 95 2.51 8.18 4.82
CA GLY A 95 1.89 9.50 4.91
C GLY A 95 0.97 9.88 3.75
N TYR A 96 0.78 9.01 2.75
CA TYR A 96 -0.14 9.28 1.64
C TYR A 96 -1.61 9.20 2.05
N SER A 97 -2.43 9.96 1.36
CA SER A 97 -3.89 9.90 1.38
C SER A 97 -4.43 10.55 0.11
N GLU A 98 -5.73 10.41 -0.14
CA GLU A 98 -6.40 11.09 -1.26
C GLU A 98 -6.21 12.61 -1.24
N ASP A 99 -6.03 13.21 -0.06
CA ASP A 99 -5.88 14.66 0.11
C ASP A 99 -4.50 15.20 -0.33
N ASN A 100 -3.48 14.34 -0.40
CA ASN A 100 -2.10 14.76 -0.70
C ASN A 100 -1.51 14.10 -1.95
N LEU A 101 -2.33 13.35 -2.68
CA LEU A 101 -1.99 12.81 -3.98
C LEU A 101 -2.12 13.87 -5.07
N VAL A 102 -1.34 13.67 -6.12
CA VAL A 102 -1.53 14.39 -7.36
C VAL A 102 -2.88 14.02 -7.96
N ASP A 103 -3.74 15.01 -8.16
CA ASP A 103 -4.92 14.87 -9.00
C ASP A 103 -4.50 14.85 -10.46
N SER A 104 -4.68 13.70 -11.11
CA SER A 104 -4.22 13.49 -12.49
C SER A 104 -4.93 14.42 -13.50
N ASN A 105 -6.14 14.93 -13.18
CA ASN A 105 -6.83 15.89 -14.06
C ASN A 105 -6.10 17.22 -14.14
N ASN A 106 -5.44 17.64 -13.07
CA ASN A 106 -4.69 18.91 -13.06
C ASN A 106 -3.50 18.89 -14.01
N CYS A 107 -3.05 17.70 -14.44
CA CYS A 107 -2.03 17.56 -15.46
C CYS A 107 -2.51 17.99 -16.86
N VAL A 108 -3.82 17.86 -17.14
CA VAL A 108 -4.40 18.05 -18.48
C VAL A 108 -5.31 19.28 -18.56
N TYR A 109 -6.16 19.48 -17.56
CA TYR A 109 -7.27 20.45 -17.61
C TYR A 109 -7.12 21.60 -16.61
N GLY A 110 -6.22 21.47 -15.63
CA GLY A 110 -6.00 22.44 -14.57
C GLY A 110 -4.65 23.15 -14.66
N PRO A 111 -4.36 24.08 -13.72
CA PRO A 111 -2.99 24.53 -13.50
C PRO A 111 -2.14 23.32 -13.10
N GLN A 112 -1.08 23.05 -13.87
CA GLN A 112 -0.24 21.89 -13.61
C GLN A 112 0.37 21.99 -12.20
N PRO A 113 0.30 20.91 -11.41
CA PRO A 113 0.92 20.89 -10.09
C PRO A 113 2.43 21.05 -10.23
N ASP A 114 3.02 21.82 -9.32
CA ASP A 114 4.47 21.90 -9.17
C ASP A 114 4.96 20.61 -8.51
N CYS A 115 5.49 19.68 -9.31
CA CYS A 115 5.96 18.37 -8.83
C CYS A 115 7.08 18.47 -7.79
N ASP A 116 7.74 19.63 -7.63
CA ASP A 116 8.73 19.86 -6.59
C ASP A 116 8.11 20.22 -5.24
N LYS A 117 6.82 20.58 -5.21
CA LYS A 117 6.09 20.98 -3.99
C LYS A 117 5.04 19.99 -3.52
N VAL A 118 4.73 18.96 -4.31
CA VAL A 118 3.82 17.89 -3.88
C VAL A 118 4.46 17.05 -2.79
N TYR A 119 3.62 16.46 -1.93
CA TYR A 119 4.10 15.59 -0.84
C TYR A 119 4.93 14.42 -1.36
N GLN A 120 5.97 14.02 -0.63
CA GLN A 120 6.82 12.88 -0.95
C GLN A 120 6.97 12.01 0.31
N GLY A 121 6.68 10.72 0.16
CA GLY A 121 6.95 9.71 1.17
C GLY A 121 8.42 9.29 1.14
N ALA A 122 8.78 8.40 2.05
CA ALA A 122 10.09 7.75 2.04
C ALA A 122 10.18 6.74 0.89
N ILE A 123 11.32 6.69 0.21
CA ILE A 123 11.63 5.66 -0.80
C ILE A 123 11.68 4.28 -0.14
N ASP A 124 12.38 4.20 1.00
CA ASP A 124 12.38 3.03 1.88
C ASP A 124 11.44 3.31 3.05
N TYR A 125 10.30 2.63 3.05
CA TYR A 125 9.27 2.80 4.05
C TYR A 125 9.26 1.62 5.02
N THR A 126 9.53 1.91 6.30
CA THR A 126 9.50 0.93 7.37
C THR A 126 8.24 1.09 8.22
N ARG A 127 7.56 -0.01 8.52
CA ARG A 127 6.41 -0.02 9.43
C ARG A 127 6.36 -1.28 10.26
N THR A 128 5.90 -1.12 11.50
CA THR A 128 5.63 -2.21 12.45
C THR A 128 4.16 -2.60 12.41
N TYR A 129 3.92 -3.90 12.51
CA TYR A 129 2.59 -4.50 12.56
C TYR A 129 2.51 -5.53 13.69
N ASP A 130 1.38 -5.59 14.37
CA ASP A 130 1.10 -6.65 15.33
C ASP A 130 0.62 -7.91 14.59
N PHE A 131 0.93 -9.09 15.13
CA PHE A 131 0.46 -10.37 14.57
C PHE A 131 0.15 -11.40 15.66
N ASP A 132 -0.65 -12.41 15.31
CA ASP A 132 -0.83 -13.58 16.16
C ASP A 132 0.29 -14.60 15.91
N ALA A 133 1.13 -14.83 16.92
CA ALA A 133 2.25 -15.75 16.86
C ALA A 133 1.86 -17.23 17.08
N SER A 134 0.57 -17.54 17.34
CA SER A 134 0.11 -18.87 17.76
C SER A 134 0.48 -20.02 16.80
N ARG A 135 0.58 -19.72 15.51
CA ARG A 135 0.88 -20.70 14.43
C ARG A 135 2.30 -20.57 13.88
N PHE A 136 3.13 -19.70 14.45
CA PHE A 136 4.50 -19.52 13.98
C PHE A 136 5.39 -20.71 14.34
N PRO A 137 6.39 -21.03 13.51
CA PRO A 137 7.35 -22.07 13.84
C PRO A 137 8.20 -21.66 15.06
N PRO A 138 8.95 -22.60 15.66
CA PRO A 138 9.99 -22.25 16.62
C PRO A 138 11.02 -21.28 16.02
N PRO A 139 11.75 -20.51 16.86
CA PRO A 139 12.82 -19.63 16.40
C PRO A 139 13.80 -20.35 15.46
N GLY A 140 14.16 -19.71 14.35
CA GLY A 140 14.96 -20.27 13.25
C GLY A 140 14.15 -20.99 12.16
N GLY A 141 12.83 -21.16 12.34
CA GLY A 141 11.95 -21.68 11.30
C GLY A 141 11.73 -20.67 10.17
N LYS A 142 11.51 -21.14 8.95
CA LYS A 142 11.27 -20.26 7.78
C LYS A 142 9.81 -19.90 7.62
N VAL A 143 9.57 -18.65 7.28
CA VAL A 143 8.25 -18.13 6.90
C VAL A 143 8.37 -17.32 5.61
N THR A 144 7.28 -17.24 4.86
CA THR A 144 7.15 -16.41 3.67
C THR A 144 6.13 -15.32 3.94
N LEU A 145 6.56 -14.08 3.81
CA LEU A 145 5.70 -12.91 3.74
C LEU A 145 5.17 -12.78 2.31
N SER A 146 3.90 -12.41 2.17
CA SER A 146 3.29 -12.00 0.90
C SER A 146 2.55 -10.69 1.10
N MET A 147 2.75 -9.76 0.18
CA MET A 147 2.23 -8.40 0.28
C MET A 147 2.06 -7.79 -1.11
N ASP A 148 0.96 -7.05 -1.30
CA ASP A 148 0.79 -6.18 -2.45
C ASP A 148 1.32 -4.79 -2.12
N ILE A 149 2.10 -4.22 -3.02
CA ILE A 149 2.67 -2.88 -2.88
C ILE A 149 2.34 -2.11 -4.15
N TYR A 150 1.81 -0.90 -3.97
CA TYR A 150 1.49 0.00 -5.06
C TYR A 150 2.16 1.35 -4.84
N ALA A 151 2.67 1.90 -5.93
CA ALA A 151 3.39 3.15 -5.96
C ALA A 151 3.02 3.92 -7.24
N HIS A 152 3.53 5.15 -7.33
CA HIS A 152 3.20 6.05 -8.43
C HIS A 152 1.68 6.12 -8.62
N CYS A 153 0.96 6.38 -7.53
CA CYS A 153 -0.48 6.49 -7.53
C CYS A 153 -0.91 7.93 -7.79
N THR A 154 -2.00 8.07 -8.51
CA THR A 154 -2.71 9.34 -8.72
C THR A 154 -4.17 9.17 -8.35
N PHE A 155 -4.76 10.27 -7.89
CA PHE A 155 -6.18 10.34 -7.61
C PHE A 155 -6.89 11.10 -8.72
N ASP A 156 -8.15 10.77 -8.98
CA ASP A 156 -8.99 11.48 -9.93
C ASP A 156 -10.30 11.86 -9.23
N SER A 157 -10.42 13.15 -8.91
CA SER A 157 -11.58 13.70 -8.22
C SER A 157 -12.83 13.78 -9.10
N ASN A 158 -12.69 13.83 -10.43
CA ASN A 158 -13.81 13.94 -11.37
C ASN A 158 -14.54 12.60 -11.57
N TYR A 159 -13.84 11.47 -11.45
CA TYR A 159 -14.40 10.11 -11.59
C TYR A 159 -14.73 9.48 -10.24
N GLN A 160 -15.55 10.15 -9.41
CA GLN A 160 -16.03 9.63 -8.11
C GLN A 160 -14.92 9.24 -7.13
N GLY A 161 -13.70 9.79 -7.28
CA GLY A 161 -12.56 9.45 -6.45
C GLY A 161 -11.89 8.14 -6.85
N SER A 162 -11.46 8.05 -8.12
CA SER A 162 -10.75 6.87 -8.62
C SER A 162 -9.25 6.97 -8.29
N THR A 163 -8.63 5.84 -7.94
CA THR A 163 -7.19 5.77 -7.73
C THR A 163 -6.56 4.90 -8.82
N SER A 164 -5.49 5.42 -9.42
CA SER A 164 -4.72 4.74 -10.46
C SER A 164 -3.27 4.66 -10.04
N CYS A 165 -2.70 3.46 -9.95
CA CYS A 165 -1.28 3.28 -9.63
C CYS A 165 -0.52 2.75 -10.84
N TYR A 166 0.48 3.50 -11.29
CA TYR A 166 1.26 3.14 -12.47
C TYR A 166 2.31 2.06 -12.17
N GLN A 167 2.49 1.71 -10.89
CA GLN A 167 3.26 0.54 -10.48
C GLN A 167 2.55 -0.21 -9.36
N GLY A 168 2.52 -1.53 -9.48
CA GLY A 168 1.83 -2.41 -8.55
C GLY A 168 2.32 -3.84 -8.65
N CYS A 169 2.72 -4.41 -7.51
CA CYS A 169 3.31 -5.73 -7.46
C CYS A 169 2.86 -6.52 -6.25
N SER A 170 2.57 -7.81 -6.45
CA SER A 170 2.43 -8.80 -5.38
C SER A 170 3.78 -9.46 -5.16
N LEU A 171 4.39 -9.25 -3.99
CA LEU A 171 5.72 -9.73 -3.68
C LEU A 171 5.70 -10.79 -2.59
N ASN A 172 6.66 -11.71 -2.68
CA ASN A 172 6.95 -12.68 -1.64
C ASN A 172 8.37 -12.48 -1.11
N TYR A 173 8.55 -12.61 0.21
CA TYR A 173 9.86 -12.52 0.85
C TYR A 173 10.01 -13.62 1.90
N ILE A 174 11.09 -14.41 1.80
CA ILE A 174 11.36 -15.52 2.73
C ILE A 174 12.29 -15.02 3.82
N ALA A 175 11.92 -15.25 5.08
CA ALA A 175 12.71 -14.88 6.23
C ALA A 175 12.72 -15.98 7.29
N ASP A 176 13.77 -15.98 8.11
CA ASP A 176 13.82 -16.79 9.32
C ASP A 176 13.01 -16.08 10.43
N TYR A 177 12.11 -16.83 11.06
CA TYR A 177 11.37 -16.37 12.22
C TYR A 177 12.28 -16.38 13.44
N ASN A 178 12.86 -15.21 13.77
CA ASN A 178 13.74 -15.03 14.90
C ASN A 178 13.24 -13.86 15.77
N PRO A 179 12.17 -14.07 16.57
CA PRO A 179 11.62 -13.01 17.40
C PRO A 179 12.66 -12.56 18.43
N GLN A 180 12.86 -11.25 18.55
CA GLN A 180 13.68 -10.69 19.61
C GLN A 180 13.06 -11.00 20.98
N LYS A 181 13.91 -11.39 21.93
CA LYS A 181 13.53 -11.62 23.32
C LYS A 181 13.29 -10.32 24.05
#